data_AF-A0A9D6TCJ1-F1
#
_entry.id   AF-A0A9D6TCJ1-F1
#
_cell.length_a   1.000
_cell.length_b   1.000
_cell.length_c   1.000
_cell.angle_alpha   90.00
_cell.angle_beta   90.00
_cell.angle_gamma   90.00
#
_symmetry.space_group_name_H-M   'P 1'
#
loop_
_entity.id
_entity.type
_entity.pdbx_description
1 polymer ?
#
loop_
_entity_poly.entity_id
_entity_poly.type
_entity_poly.pdbx_seq_one_letter_code
_entity_poly.pdbx_strand_id
1 'polypeptide(L)'
;MTAGPKRRTTVFLNIPYDAKFERLYLAFIAGLTGLGLDPRCVLEIPPQARAWNRLDRIVQLLQSCDASIHDLSRVERSHEPPRCPRFNMPFELGLAVGLSQLSDTHRWFVFEAKAYRLQKSLSDLNGFDPFVHEGTPEGVMRALTNAFVADGPLPAVDDLMELYRAVRSVALAMKRRDGTKVLFMARHFRELVVASREIAARRSHQV
;
A
#
# COMPACT_ATOMS: atom_id res chain seq x y z
N MET A 1 -17.93 29.19 -11.64
CA MET A 1 -16.93 28.77 -10.64
C MET A 1 -16.42 27.40 -11.07
N THR A 2 -15.24 27.33 -11.69
CA THR A 2 -14.62 26.05 -12.05
C THR A 2 -14.17 25.38 -10.75
N ALA A 3 -14.76 24.23 -10.41
CA ALA A 3 -14.31 23.43 -9.28
C ALA A 3 -12.81 23.16 -9.42
N GLY A 4 -12.03 23.53 -8.40
CA GLY A 4 -10.61 23.19 -8.37
C GLY A 4 -10.41 21.67 -8.48
N PRO A 5 -9.20 21.20 -8.84
CA PRO A 5 -8.96 19.77 -8.99
C PRO A 5 -9.35 19.04 -7.70
N LYS A 6 -10.23 18.04 -7.82
CA LYS A 6 -10.69 17.23 -6.68
C LYS A 6 -9.46 16.60 -6.01
N ARG A 7 -9.31 16.82 -4.70
CA ARG A 7 -8.22 16.22 -3.90
C ARG A 7 -8.30 14.70 -4.06
N ARG A 8 -7.16 14.05 -4.33
CA ARG A 8 -7.08 12.58 -4.36
C ARG A 8 -7.12 12.03 -2.95
N THR A 9 -7.85 10.93 -2.78
CA THR A 9 -7.88 10.16 -1.53
C THR A 9 -6.49 9.60 -1.25
N THR A 10 -5.92 9.90 -0.08
CA THR A 10 -4.60 9.39 0.33
C THR A 10 -4.73 8.06 1.06
N VAL A 11 -3.83 7.11 0.75
CA VAL A 11 -3.89 5.74 1.30
C VAL A 11 -2.56 5.37 1.94
N PHE A 12 -2.54 5.16 3.26
CA PHE A 12 -1.37 4.67 3.98
C PHE A 12 -1.12 3.19 3.65
N LEU A 13 0.12 2.85 3.28
CA LEU A 13 0.57 1.49 2.96
C LEU A 13 1.44 0.92 4.08
N ASN A 14 0.87 0.00 4.85
CA ASN A 14 1.57 -0.87 5.78
C ASN A 14 1.74 -2.26 5.14
N ILE A 15 2.81 -2.40 4.34
CA ILE A 15 3.13 -3.60 3.56
C ILE A 15 4.59 -4.01 3.74
N PRO A 16 4.96 -5.28 3.45
CA PRO A 16 6.35 -5.73 3.52
C PRO A 16 7.30 -5.03 2.53
N TYR A 17 8.52 -4.73 2.98
CA TYR A 17 9.60 -4.15 2.17
C TYR A 17 10.76 -5.13 2.02
N ASP A 18 10.50 -6.29 1.39
CA ASP A 18 11.53 -7.28 1.10
C ASP A 18 11.54 -7.70 -0.38
N ALA A 19 12.65 -8.25 -0.84
CA ALA A 19 12.85 -8.58 -2.25
C ALA A 19 11.81 -9.56 -2.82
N LYS A 20 11.26 -10.46 -1.99
CA LYS A 20 10.21 -11.40 -2.43
C LYS A 20 8.87 -10.69 -2.59
N PHE A 21 8.63 -9.62 -1.83
CA PHE A 21 7.42 -8.82 -1.88
C PHE A 21 7.44 -7.72 -2.96
N GLU A 22 8.58 -7.44 -3.60
CA GLU A 22 8.71 -6.33 -4.55
C GLU A 22 7.65 -6.36 -5.68
N ARG A 23 7.30 -7.54 -6.17
CA ARG A 23 6.27 -7.67 -7.21
C ARG A 23 4.89 -7.20 -6.75
N LEU A 24 4.55 -7.43 -5.48
CA LEU A 24 3.29 -6.99 -4.88
C LEU A 24 3.36 -5.52 -4.48
N TYR A 25 4.50 -5.06 -3.97
CA TYR A 25 4.75 -3.64 -3.71
C TYR A 25 4.50 -2.77 -4.97
N LEU A 26 5.03 -3.18 -6.12
CA LEU A 26 4.75 -2.49 -7.39
C LEU A 26 3.28 -2.60 -7.82
N ALA A 27 2.62 -3.72 -7.50
CA ALA A 27 1.19 -3.90 -7.77
C ALA A 27 0.32 -2.96 -6.92
N PHE A 28 0.63 -2.77 -5.64
CA PHE A 28 -0.07 -1.80 -4.78
C PHE A 28 0.08 -0.37 -5.31
N ILE A 29 1.29 0.04 -5.70
CA ILE A 29 1.51 1.37 -6.28
C ILE A 29 0.71 1.55 -7.58
N ALA A 30 0.82 0.60 -8.50
CA ALA A 30 0.13 0.64 -9.78
C ALA A 30 -1.41 0.62 -9.59
N GLY A 31 -1.92 -0.29 -8.77
CA GLY A 31 -3.35 -0.42 -8.50
C GLY A 31 -3.94 0.83 -7.85
N LEU A 32 -3.33 1.35 -6.78
CA LEU A 32 -3.84 2.54 -6.09
C LEU A 32 -3.82 3.77 -7.00
N THR A 33 -2.73 4.00 -7.72
CA THR A 33 -2.66 5.14 -8.65
C THR A 33 -3.59 4.98 -9.86
N GLY A 34 -3.81 3.74 -10.33
CA GLY A 34 -4.79 3.40 -11.37
C GLY A 34 -6.24 3.63 -10.93
N LEU A 35 -6.54 3.43 -9.65
CA LEU A 35 -7.81 3.82 -9.00
C LEU A 35 -7.91 5.33 -8.75
N GLY A 36 -6.90 6.11 -9.13
CA GLY A 36 -6.86 7.56 -8.89
C GLY A 36 -6.51 7.96 -7.46
N LEU A 37 -6.14 7.02 -6.61
CA LEU A 37 -5.76 7.20 -5.20
C LEU A 37 -4.26 7.59 -5.09
N ASP A 38 -3.87 8.14 -3.96
CA ASP A 38 -2.50 8.57 -3.68
C ASP A 38 -1.84 7.70 -2.59
N PRO A 39 -1.01 6.70 -2.95
CA PRO A 39 -0.35 5.85 -1.98
C PRO A 39 0.70 6.62 -1.18
N ARG A 40 0.68 6.44 0.14
CA ARG A 40 1.62 7.03 1.10
C ARG A 40 2.28 5.94 1.94
N CYS A 41 3.56 6.06 2.26
CA CYS A 41 4.22 5.09 3.12
C CYS A 41 5.29 5.71 4.03
N VAL A 42 5.63 5.01 5.12
CA VAL A 42 6.58 5.49 6.13
C VAL A 42 7.97 5.78 5.56
N LEU A 43 8.33 5.19 4.40
CA LEU A 43 9.59 5.47 3.72
C LEU A 43 9.73 6.94 3.31
N GLU A 44 8.63 7.68 3.15
CA GLU A 44 8.65 9.10 2.79
C GLU A 44 9.18 10.01 3.89
N ILE A 45 9.14 9.57 5.15
CA ILE A 45 9.50 10.43 6.28
C ILE A 45 10.99 10.27 6.59
N PRO A 46 11.81 11.34 6.43
CA PRO A 46 13.24 11.25 6.71
C PRO A 46 13.53 10.85 8.16
N PRO A 47 14.57 10.05 8.42
CA PRO A 47 14.98 9.68 9.77
C PRO A 47 15.37 10.86 10.69
N GLN A 48 15.61 12.05 10.12
CA GLN A 48 16.45 13.09 10.71
C GLN A 48 15.72 14.13 11.59
N ALA A 49 14.41 13.99 11.83
CA ALA A 49 13.73 14.85 12.80
C ALA A 49 14.04 14.36 14.23
N ARG A 50 15.06 14.93 14.90
CA ARG A 50 15.49 14.59 16.27
C ARG A 50 14.37 14.58 17.32
N ALA A 51 13.22 15.21 17.04
CA ALA A 51 12.11 15.31 17.98
C ALA A 51 11.10 14.14 17.91
N TRP A 52 11.22 13.20 16.95
CA TRP A 52 10.16 12.25 16.61
C TRP A 52 10.68 10.83 16.51
N ASN A 53 10.16 9.94 17.35
CA ASN A 53 10.49 8.52 17.26
C ASN A 53 9.77 7.87 16.05
N ARG A 54 10.09 6.61 15.74
CA ARG A 54 9.49 5.90 14.60
C ARG A 54 7.96 5.80 14.72
N LEU A 55 7.44 5.61 15.93
CA LEU A 55 6.02 5.46 16.20
C LEU A 55 5.28 6.77 15.90
N ASP A 56 5.80 7.91 16.36
CA ASP A 56 5.20 9.23 16.11
C ASP A 56 5.03 9.48 14.61
N ARG A 57 6.03 9.11 13.81
CA ARG A 57 5.99 9.24 12.35
C ARG A 57 4.91 8.37 11.71
N ILE A 58 4.74 7.13 12.18
CA ILE A 58 3.71 6.23 11.67
C ILE A 58 2.33 6.78 12.01
N VAL A 59 2.10 7.15 13.27
CA VAL A 59 0.82 7.69 13.74
C VAL A 59 0.44 8.93 12.93
N GLN A 60 1.37 9.84 12.72
CA GLN A 60 1.07 11.06 11.98
C GLN A 60 0.85 10.85 10.49
N LEU A 61 1.60 9.95 9.86
CA LEU A 61 1.32 9.60 8.47
C LEU A 61 -0.06 8.96 8.33
N LEU A 62 -0.39 8.05 9.23
CA LEU A 62 -1.69 7.38 9.28
C LEU A 62 -2.84 8.39 9.46
N GLN A 63 -2.71 9.31 10.42
CA GLN A 63 -3.67 10.40 10.66
C GLN A 63 -3.83 11.34 9.47
N SER A 64 -2.79 11.53 8.66
CA SER A 64 -2.85 12.36 7.45
C SER A 64 -3.49 11.67 6.24
N CYS A 65 -3.80 10.37 6.33
CA CYS A 65 -4.38 9.59 5.24
C CYS A 65 -5.89 9.40 5.39
N ASP A 66 -6.61 9.44 4.27
CA ASP A 66 -8.05 9.19 4.21
C ASP A 66 -8.39 7.71 4.42
N ALA A 67 -7.47 6.81 4.01
CA ALA A 67 -7.58 5.39 4.25
C ALA A 67 -6.22 4.72 4.54
N SER A 68 -6.25 3.47 4.98
CA SER A 68 -5.06 2.65 5.22
C SER A 68 -5.23 1.20 4.75
N ILE A 69 -4.15 0.60 4.27
CA ILE A 69 -4.05 -0.81 3.90
C ILE A 69 -2.98 -1.46 4.76
N HIS A 70 -3.34 -2.56 5.41
CA HIS A 70 -2.47 -3.35 6.25
C HIS A 70 -2.39 -4.77 5.70
N ASP A 71 -1.29 -5.09 5.02
CA ASP A 71 -1.03 -6.43 4.51
C ASP A 71 -0.40 -7.28 5.61
N LEU A 72 -1.03 -8.39 6.00
CA LEU A 72 -0.57 -9.25 7.08
C LEU A 72 0.12 -10.53 6.60
N SER A 73 0.38 -10.63 5.29
CA SER A 73 0.93 -11.84 4.67
C SER A 73 2.32 -12.26 5.14
N ARG A 74 3.02 -11.33 5.82
CA ARG A 74 4.41 -11.47 6.26
C ARG A 74 4.59 -11.52 7.79
N VAL A 75 3.57 -11.93 8.54
CA VAL A 75 3.73 -12.32 9.95
C VAL A 75 4.54 -13.63 10.01
N GLU A 76 5.85 -13.48 9.87
CA GLU A 76 6.83 -14.56 9.90
C GLU A 76 7.88 -14.28 10.99
N ARG A 77 8.57 -15.34 11.41
CA ARG A 77 9.67 -15.23 12.37
C ARG A 77 10.82 -14.43 11.75
N SER A 78 11.45 -13.56 12.53
CA SER A 78 12.69 -12.89 12.14
C SER A 78 13.75 -13.92 11.75
N HIS A 79 14.60 -13.54 10.80
CA HIS A 79 15.74 -14.36 10.40
C HIS A 79 16.83 -14.39 11.49
N GLU A 80 16.94 -13.31 12.27
CA GLU A 80 17.93 -13.13 13.34
C GLU A 80 17.47 -13.74 14.67
N PRO A 81 18.36 -14.36 15.46
CA PRO A 81 18.08 -14.82 16.82
C PRO A 81 17.91 -13.65 17.82
N PRO A 82 17.03 -13.78 18.84
CA PRO A 82 16.00 -14.81 18.92
C PRO A 82 14.97 -14.62 17.79
N ARG A 83 14.55 -15.73 17.17
CA ARG A 83 13.61 -15.71 16.05
C ARG A 83 12.21 -15.35 16.54
N CYS A 84 11.86 -14.07 16.51
CA CYS A 84 10.60 -13.55 17.00
C CYS A 84 9.64 -13.26 15.84
N PRO A 85 8.33 -13.57 15.95
CA PRO A 85 7.34 -13.10 14.99
C PRO A 85 7.38 -11.56 14.88
N ARG A 86 7.39 -11.03 13.65
CA ARG A 86 7.32 -9.58 13.44
C ARG A 86 5.88 -9.10 13.59
N PHE A 87 5.57 -8.50 14.74
CA PHE A 87 4.25 -7.93 15.02
C PHE A 87 4.05 -6.49 14.56
N ASN A 88 5.02 -5.89 13.85
CA ASN A 88 4.93 -4.49 13.42
C ASN A 88 3.68 -4.22 12.59
N MET A 89 3.38 -5.04 11.57
CA MET A 89 2.21 -4.79 10.73
C MET A 89 0.87 -4.98 11.47
N PRO A 90 0.68 -6.03 12.31
CA PRO A 90 -0.45 -6.11 13.23
C PRO A 90 -0.57 -4.92 14.20
N PHE A 91 0.55 -4.44 14.74
CA PHE A 91 0.57 -3.29 15.63
C PHE A 91 0.13 -2.01 14.92
N GLU A 92 0.64 -1.75 13.72
CA GLU A 92 0.23 -0.60 12.88
C GLU A 92 -1.25 -0.69 12.48
N LEU A 93 -1.79 -1.90 12.25
CA LEU A 93 -3.24 -2.11 12.08
C LEU A 93 -4.02 -1.76 13.35
N GLY A 94 -3.55 -2.16 14.53
CA GLY A 94 -4.18 -1.78 15.80
C GLY A 94 -4.27 -0.27 15.99
N LEU A 95 -3.25 0.49 15.56
CA LEU A 95 -3.29 1.95 15.55
C LEU A 95 -4.37 2.51 14.60
N ALA A 96 -4.54 1.90 13.42
CA ALA A 96 -5.56 2.31 12.45
C ALA A 96 -6.98 2.02 12.93
N VAL A 97 -7.20 0.85 13.54
CA VAL A 97 -8.47 0.51 14.20
C VAL A 97 -8.76 1.51 15.32
N GLY A 98 -7.76 1.80 16.18
CA GLY A 98 -7.91 2.80 17.24
C GLY A 98 -8.24 4.20 16.69
N LEU A 99 -7.59 4.60 15.60
CA LEU A 99 -7.87 5.87 14.92
C LEU A 99 -9.30 5.93 14.38
N SER A 100 -9.80 4.86 13.75
CA SER A 100 -11.16 4.85 13.20
C SER A 100 -12.24 4.88 14.29
N GLN A 101 -11.93 4.46 15.52
CA GLN A 101 -12.85 4.59 16.66
C GLN A 101 -12.91 6.03 17.21
N LEU A 102 -11.88 6.83 16.95
CA LEU A 102 -11.80 8.24 17.37
C LEU A 102 -12.20 9.21 16.25
N SER A 103 -12.22 8.73 15.01
CA SER A 103 -12.51 9.51 13.81
C SER A 103 -13.31 8.65 12.82
N ASP A 104 -14.56 9.03 12.59
CA ASP A 104 -15.47 8.32 11.67
C ASP A 104 -15.03 8.38 10.19
N THR A 105 -13.96 9.12 9.88
CA THR A 105 -13.53 9.36 8.50
C THR A 105 -12.44 8.43 8.01
N HIS A 106 -11.67 7.79 8.90
CA HIS A 106 -10.54 6.96 8.47
C HIS A 106 -10.99 5.52 8.18
N ARG A 107 -10.92 5.12 6.90
CA ARG A 107 -11.18 3.73 6.49
C ARG A 107 -9.91 2.89 6.57
N TRP A 108 -10.02 1.63 6.97
CA TRP A 108 -8.89 0.72 7.02
C TRP A 108 -9.26 -0.62 6.38
N PHE A 109 -8.28 -1.22 5.70
CA PHE A 109 -8.45 -2.46 4.96
C PHE A 109 -7.35 -3.45 5.32
N VAL A 110 -7.72 -4.71 5.52
CA VAL A 110 -6.77 -5.79 5.81
C VAL A 110 -6.57 -6.63 4.57
N PHE A 111 -5.32 -6.80 4.16
CA PHE A 111 -4.92 -7.64 3.04
C PHE A 111 -4.16 -8.87 3.53
N GLU A 112 -4.31 -10.00 2.84
CA GLU A 112 -3.65 -11.24 3.22
C GLU A 112 -3.36 -12.12 1.99
N ALA A 113 -2.30 -12.94 2.06
CA ALA A 113 -1.93 -13.83 0.96
C ALA A 113 -2.73 -15.14 0.97
N LYS A 114 -3.26 -15.57 2.12
CA LYS A 114 -3.98 -16.84 2.27
C LYS A 114 -5.29 -16.68 3.03
N ALA A 115 -6.37 -17.21 2.47
CA ALA A 115 -7.66 -17.30 3.14
C ALA A 115 -7.52 -17.98 4.52
N TYR A 116 -8.35 -17.53 5.49
CA TYR A 116 -8.42 -18.04 6.86
C TYR A 116 -7.14 -17.90 7.72
N ARG A 117 -6.03 -17.35 7.18
CA ARG A 117 -4.82 -17.12 7.98
C ARG A 117 -5.06 -16.05 9.05
N LEU A 118 -5.75 -14.96 8.70
CA LEU A 118 -6.06 -13.88 9.62
C LEU A 118 -6.82 -14.38 10.85
N GLN A 119 -7.84 -15.21 10.65
CA GLN A 119 -8.66 -15.81 11.72
C GLN A 119 -7.82 -16.61 12.74
N LYS A 120 -6.69 -17.18 12.30
CA LYS A 120 -5.75 -17.92 13.16
C LYS A 120 -4.75 -17.03 13.88
N SER A 121 -4.42 -15.85 13.32
CA SER A 121 -3.37 -14.96 13.84
C SER A 121 -3.91 -13.75 14.61
N LEU A 122 -5.15 -13.32 14.35
CA LEU A 122 -5.82 -12.15 14.95
C LEU A 122 -7.34 -12.41 15.03
N SER A 123 -7.76 -13.31 15.92
CA SER A 123 -9.18 -13.69 16.07
C SER A 123 -10.08 -12.54 16.53
N ASP A 124 -9.53 -11.51 17.17
CA ASP A 124 -10.30 -10.34 17.59
C ASP A 124 -10.83 -9.51 16.40
N LEU A 125 -10.29 -9.74 15.20
CA LEU A 125 -10.79 -9.17 13.95
C LEU A 125 -11.79 -10.10 13.23
N ASN A 126 -12.24 -11.18 13.87
CA ASN A 126 -13.30 -12.04 13.31
C ASN A 126 -14.58 -11.21 13.11
N GLY A 127 -14.93 -10.94 11.85
CA GLY A 127 -15.99 -10.00 11.46
C GLY A 127 -15.52 -8.99 10.40
N PHE A 128 -14.21 -8.81 10.26
CA PHE A 128 -13.60 -8.09 9.13
C PHE A 128 -12.97 -9.10 8.17
N ASP A 129 -13.58 -9.28 7.00
CA ASP A 129 -13.07 -10.19 5.98
C ASP A 129 -11.84 -9.57 5.29
N PRO A 130 -10.67 -10.24 5.32
CA PRO A 130 -9.50 -9.73 4.64
C PRO A 130 -9.64 -9.83 3.12
N PHE A 131 -9.06 -8.88 2.40
CA PHE A 131 -8.89 -8.96 0.96
C PHE A 131 -7.74 -9.91 0.63
N VAL A 132 -8.08 -11.08 0.10
CA VAL A 132 -7.10 -12.13 -0.21
C VAL A 132 -6.51 -11.94 -1.61
N HIS A 133 -5.20 -11.67 -1.67
CA HIS A 133 -4.48 -11.38 -2.92
C HIS A 133 -3.65 -12.57 -3.45
N GLU A 134 -3.64 -13.71 -2.75
CA GLU A 134 -3.02 -14.97 -3.18
C GLU A 134 -1.51 -14.91 -3.48
N GLY A 135 -0.83 -13.86 -3.03
CA GLY A 135 0.58 -13.63 -3.37
C GLY A 135 0.83 -13.18 -4.81
N THR A 136 -0.20 -12.75 -5.56
CA THR A 136 -0.06 -12.38 -6.98
C THR A 136 -0.38 -10.90 -7.24
N PRO A 137 0.27 -10.26 -8.23
CA PRO A 137 -0.08 -8.89 -8.64
C PRO A 137 -1.53 -8.73 -9.09
N GLU A 138 -2.07 -9.70 -9.83
CA GLU A 138 -3.45 -9.68 -10.30
C GLU A 138 -4.43 -9.82 -9.13
N GLY A 139 -4.12 -10.68 -8.15
CA GLY A 139 -4.86 -10.78 -6.91
C GLY A 139 -4.86 -9.47 -6.11
N VAL A 140 -3.75 -8.73 -6.12
CA VAL A 140 -3.70 -7.36 -5.53
C VAL A 140 -4.66 -6.42 -6.27
N MET A 141 -4.73 -6.47 -7.60
CA MET A 141 -5.68 -5.64 -8.37
C MET A 141 -7.14 -5.97 -8.04
N ARG A 142 -7.50 -7.25 -7.98
CA ARG A 142 -8.85 -7.69 -7.56
C ARG A 142 -9.17 -7.25 -6.13
N ALA A 143 -8.21 -7.41 -5.22
CA ALA A 143 -8.36 -7.02 -3.83
C ALA A 143 -8.55 -5.50 -3.68
N LEU A 144 -7.78 -4.68 -4.40
CA LEU A 144 -7.91 -3.22 -4.39
C LEU A 144 -9.23 -2.73 -5.00
N THR A 145 -9.65 -3.31 -6.12
CA THR A 145 -10.92 -2.95 -6.77
C THR A 145 -12.11 -3.26 -5.85
N ASN A 146 -12.07 -4.39 -5.13
CA ASN A 146 -13.09 -4.70 -4.12
C ASN A 146 -13.02 -3.76 -2.91
N ALA A 147 -11.82 -3.43 -2.41
CA ALA A 147 -11.66 -2.57 -1.23
C ALA A 147 -12.19 -1.14 -1.46
N PHE A 148 -12.05 -0.61 -2.66
CA PHE A 148 -12.45 0.75 -3.00
C PHE A 148 -13.68 0.83 -3.92
N VAL A 149 -14.55 -0.19 -3.91
CA VAL A 149 -15.75 -0.26 -4.77
C VAL A 149 -16.70 0.93 -4.62
N ALA A 150 -16.73 1.56 -3.45
CA ALA A 150 -17.58 2.72 -3.18
C ALA A 150 -17.02 4.06 -3.71
N ASP A 151 -15.77 4.08 -4.22
CA ASP A 151 -15.07 5.33 -4.52
C ASP A 151 -15.28 5.84 -5.96
N GLY A 152 -16.02 5.09 -6.78
CA GLY A 152 -16.41 5.48 -8.13
C GLY A 152 -16.28 4.36 -9.17
N PRO A 153 -16.28 4.71 -10.47
CA PRO A 153 -16.06 3.75 -11.54
C PRO A 153 -14.72 3.05 -11.39
N LEU A 154 -14.74 1.72 -11.39
CA LEU A 154 -13.54 0.90 -11.27
C LEU A 154 -12.98 0.56 -12.66
N PRO A 155 -11.68 0.73 -12.90
CA PRO A 155 -11.02 0.21 -14.09
C PRO A 155 -11.06 -1.32 -14.09
N ALA A 156 -10.98 -1.94 -15.27
CA ALA A 156 -10.85 -3.38 -15.36
C ALA A 156 -9.52 -3.83 -14.75
N VAL A 157 -9.51 -5.04 -14.20
CA VAL A 157 -8.27 -5.65 -13.66
C VAL A 157 -7.19 -5.72 -14.73
N ASP A 158 -7.56 -5.95 -15.99
CA ASP A 158 -6.62 -5.98 -17.12
C ASP A 158 -5.94 -4.62 -17.36
N ASP A 159 -6.68 -3.51 -17.28
CA ASP A 159 -6.12 -2.16 -17.41
C ASP A 159 -5.10 -1.88 -16.29
N LEU A 160 -5.43 -2.27 -15.06
CA LEU A 160 -4.52 -2.16 -13.92
C LEU A 160 -3.28 -3.04 -14.09
N MET A 161 -3.42 -4.22 -14.69
CA MET A 161 -2.31 -5.12 -14.99
C MET A 161 -1.41 -4.58 -16.10
N GLU A 162 -1.94 -3.86 -17.09
CA GLU A 162 -1.12 -3.13 -18.06
C GLU A 162 -0.34 -1.99 -17.41
N LEU A 163 -0.98 -1.21 -16.54
CA LEU A 163 -0.29 -0.18 -15.76
C LEU A 163 0.82 -0.80 -14.90
N TYR A 164 0.55 -1.92 -14.23
CA TYR A 164 1.56 -2.66 -13.48
C TYR A 164 2.77 -3.08 -14.33
N ARG A 165 2.56 -3.58 -15.54
CA ARG A 165 3.65 -3.95 -16.46
C ARG A 165 4.49 -2.72 -16.85
N ALA A 166 3.86 -1.57 -17.06
CA ALA A 166 4.54 -0.31 -17.34
C ALA A 166 5.37 0.17 -16.13
N VAL A 167 4.77 0.18 -14.93
CA VAL A 167 5.45 0.53 -13.66
C VAL A 167 6.62 -0.42 -13.38
N ARG A 168 6.47 -1.71 -13.65
CA ARG A 168 7.56 -2.68 -13.53
C ARG A 168 8.73 -2.36 -14.47
N SER A 169 8.45 -1.86 -15.67
CA SER A 169 9.48 -1.44 -16.63
C SER A 169 10.22 -0.20 -16.13
N VAL A 170 9.51 0.76 -15.53
CA VAL A 170 10.09 1.92 -14.84
C VAL A 170 10.98 1.47 -13.68
N ALA A 171 10.49 0.58 -12.82
CA ALA A 171 11.24 0.02 -11.71
C ALA A 171 12.57 -0.64 -12.15
N LEU A 172 12.53 -1.41 -13.25
CA LEU A 172 13.74 -2.01 -13.82
C LEU A 172 14.72 -0.97 -14.37
N ALA A 173 14.22 0.09 -15.00
CA ALA A 173 15.05 1.19 -15.49
C ALA A 173 15.70 1.96 -14.33
N MET A 174 14.96 2.23 -13.25
CA MET A 174 15.48 2.86 -12.03
C MET A 174 16.59 2.01 -11.40
N LYS A 175 16.38 0.69 -11.27
CA LYS A 175 17.41 -0.22 -10.76
C LYS A 175 18.71 -0.17 -11.56
N ARG A 176 18.62 -0.14 -12.90
CA ARG A 176 19.78 -0.02 -13.79
C ARG A 176 20.47 1.33 -13.63
N ARG A 177 19.70 2.42 -13.65
CA ARG A 177 20.20 3.79 -13.51
C ARG A 177 20.93 4.02 -12.18
N ASP A 178 20.34 3.54 -11.09
CA ASP A 178 20.82 3.80 -9.73
C ASP A 178 21.75 2.68 -9.20
N GLY A 179 22.03 1.64 -9.99
CA GLY A 179 22.92 0.54 -9.60
C GLY A 179 22.44 -0.27 -8.39
N THR A 180 21.13 -0.31 -8.12
CA THR A 180 20.54 -0.92 -6.92
C THR A 180 19.73 -2.17 -7.23
N LYS A 181 19.70 -3.11 -6.28
CA LYS A 181 18.81 -4.28 -6.31
C LYS A 181 17.46 -4.04 -5.64
N VAL A 182 17.33 -2.98 -4.84
CA VAL A 182 16.14 -2.68 -4.00
C VAL A 182 15.58 -1.29 -4.30
N LEU A 183 14.26 -1.15 -4.19
CA LEU A 183 13.53 0.10 -4.44
C LEU A 183 12.77 0.62 -3.20
N PHE A 184 13.11 0.13 -2.01
CA PHE A 184 12.45 0.48 -0.75
C PHE A 184 13.08 1.71 -0.08
N MET A 185 13.27 2.79 -0.85
CA MET A 185 13.79 4.07 -0.33
C MET A 185 12.82 5.20 -0.69
N ALA A 186 12.80 6.26 0.14
CA ALA A 186 11.93 7.43 -0.04
C ALA A 186 11.87 7.94 -1.49
N ARG A 187 13.05 8.14 -2.09
CA ARG A 187 13.20 8.62 -3.47
C ARG A 187 12.59 7.65 -4.48
N HIS A 188 12.91 6.35 -4.37
CA HIS A 188 12.39 5.35 -5.30
C HIS A 188 10.87 5.22 -5.20
N PHE A 189 10.31 5.21 -3.99
CA PHE A 189 8.86 5.19 -3.79
C PHE A 189 8.20 6.40 -4.46
N ARG A 190 8.71 7.61 -4.19
CA ARG A 190 8.18 8.85 -4.78
C ARG A 190 8.24 8.84 -6.31
N GLU A 191 9.38 8.45 -6.89
CA GLU A 191 9.54 8.36 -8.35
C GLU A 191 8.57 7.33 -8.96
N LEU A 192 8.39 6.16 -8.34
CA LEU A 192 7.44 5.15 -8.80
C LEU A 192 5.99 5.65 -8.76
N VAL A 193 5.58 6.32 -7.68
CA VAL A 193 4.23 6.87 -7.54
C VAL A 193 3.97 7.95 -8.59
N VAL A 194 4.92 8.88 -8.80
CA VAL A 194 4.79 9.93 -9.82
C VAL A 194 4.71 9.32 -11.22
N ALA A 195 5.64 8.42 -11.57
CA ALA A 195 5.64 7.77 -12.87
C ALA A 195 4.35 6.97 -13.12
N SER A 196 3.88 6.22 -12.12
CA SER A 196 2.63 5.47 -12.22
C SER A 196 1.43 6.37 -12.45
N ARG A 197 1.33 7.50 -11.74
CA ARG A 197 0.26 8.49 -11.93
C ARG A 197 0.28 9.12 -13.31
N GLU A 198 1.45 9.46 -13.83
CA GLU A 198 1.59 10.00 -15.19
C GLU A 198 1.15 8.99 -16.25
N ILE A 199 1.54 7.72 -16.09
CA ILE A 199 1.14 6.65 -17.02
C ILE A 199 -0.37 6.42 -16.95
N ALA A 200 -0.96 6.38 -15.75
CA ALA A 200 -2.40 6.23 -15.55
C ALA A 200 -3.17 7.38 -16.21
N ALA A 201 -2.76 8.63 -15.99
CA ALA A 201 -3.42 9.80 -16.56
C ALA A 201 -3.40 9.80 -18.10
N ARG A 202 -2.28 9.40 -18.72
CA ARG A 202 -2.18 9.29 -20.20
C ARG A 202 -3.11 8.24 -20.77
N ARG A 203 -3.35 7.15 -20.05
CA ARG A 203 -4.24 6.06 -20.47
C ARG A 203 -5.71 6.45 -20.35
N SER A 204 -6.09 7.18 -19.30
CA SER A 204 -7.46 7.69 -19.14
C SER A 204 -7.87 8.75 -20.18
N HIS A 205 -6.95 9.26 -21.01
CA HIS A 205 -7.24 10.21 -22.08
C HIS A 205 -7.26 9.56 -23.48
N GLN A 206 -7.02 8.25 -23.58
CA GLN A 206 -7.02 7.49 -24.83
C GLN A 206 -8.31 6.66 -25.04
N VAL A 207 -9.23 6.69 -24.07
CA VAL A 207 -10.56 6.07 -24.10
C VAL A 207 -11.61 7.17 -24.20
#